data_AF-A0A9P5UAR3-F1
#
_entry.id   AF-A0A9P5UAR3-F1
#
_cell.length_a   1.000
_cell.length_b   1.000
_cell.length_c   1.000
_cell.angle_alpha   90.00
_cell.angle_beta   90.00
_cell.angle_gamma   90.00
#
_symmetry.space_group_name_H-M   'P 1'
#
loop_
_entity.id
_entity.type
_entity.pdbx_description
1 polymer ?
#
loop_
_entity_poly.entity_id
_entity_poly.type
_entity_poly.pdbx_seq_one_letter_code
_entity_poly.pdbx_strand_id
1 'polypeptide(L)'
;MELTLNTDLAMVEYCEHKFCRECFLQYLLSKIRDRRFPIACPTCMSDKSHADPSIIEYSLIEQMNIPEKDFQILEELMLSSHGTPVHCIRCSRTTLMDREEYQECTVVTCPLPDCVHSWCKKCSQTIDTDVPGTPKHSCDGTNEFESLMREKGWKACPGCNTNFQKIEGCNHMTCLSPGCNMHFCYRCGQAIVQSVIGREIDDAMKEHYGSCQLFEVEDDLD
;
A
#
# COMPACT_ATOMS: atom_id res chain seq x y z
N MET A 1 26.23 -62.08 -18.44
CA MET A 1 26.68 -60.68 -18.27
C MET A 1 25.83 -59.86 -19.22
N GLU A 2 24.61 -59.54 -18.79
CA GLU A 2 23.66 -58.75 -19.56
C GLU A 2 23.65 -57.33 -19.00
N LEU A 3 23.96 -56.40 -19.89
CA LEU A 3 23.94 -54.96 -19.67
C LEU A 3 22.49 -54.47 -19.65
N THR A 4 21.97 -54.12 -18.48
CA THR A 4 20.82 -53.21 -18.36
C THR A 4 21.33 -51.85 -17.92
N LEU A 5 21.91 -51.10 -18.87
CA LEU A 5 22.39 -49.74 -18.68
C LEU A 5 21.36 -48.78 -19.28
N ASN A 6 20.24 -48.57 -18.58
CA ASN A 6 19.41 -47.38 -18.79
C ASN A 6 18.40 -47.22 -17.65
N THR A 7 18.07 -45.96 -17.35
CA THR A 7 17.19 -45.41 -16.28
C THR A 7 17.83 -45.29 -14.89
N ASP A 8 18.34 -44.10 -14.54
CA ASP A 8 18.33 -43.54 -13.16
C ASP A 8 19.08 -42.18 -13.02
N LEU A 9 18.92 -41.28 -14.00
CA LEU A 9 19.50 -39.92 -13.91
C LEU A 9 18.39 -38.88 -13.71
N ALA A 10 18.58 -37.99 -12.74
CA ALA A 10 17.83 -36.75 -12.59
C ALA A 10 18.57 -35.64 -13.33
N MET A 11 17.87 -34.85 -14.15
CA MET A 11 18.45 -33.76 -14.93
C MET A 11 17.73 -32.46 -14.59
N VAL A 12 18.48 -31.42 -14.26
CA VAL A 12 17.91 -30.09 -14.00
C VAL A 12 17.67 -29.38 -15.33
N GLU A 13 16.44 -28.93 -15.58
CA GLU A 13 15.96 -28.52 -16.90
C GLU A 13 16.76 -27.36 -17.53
N TYR A 14 17.08 -26.31 -16.77
CA TYR A 14 17.72 -25.10 -17.32
C TYR A 14 19.25 -25.16 -17.44
N CYS A 15 19.93 -25.92 -16.59
CA CYS A 15 21.40 -26.04 -16.64
C CYS A 15 21.88 -27.40 -17.14
N GLU A 16 20.96 -28.31 -17.45
CA GLU A 16 21.20 -29.67 -17.96
C GLU A 16 22.13 -30.54 -17.11
N HIS A 17 22.45 -30.12 -15.87
CA HIS A 17 23.28 -30.88 -14.97
C HIS A 17 22.57 -32.17 -14.53
N LYS A 18 23.29 -33.29 -14.66
CA LYS A 18 22.78 -34.65 -14.41
C LYS A 18 23.34 -35.20 -13.11
N PHE A 19 22.48 -35.84 -12.33
CA PHE A 19 22.82 -36.47 -11.07
C PHE A 19 22.24 -37.87 -11.02
N CYS A 20 22.90 -38.78 -10.31
CA CYS A 20 22.30 -40.06 -9.96
C CYS A 20 21.06 -39.79 -9.07
N ARG A 21 19.95 -40.52 -9.27
CA ARG A 21 18.70 -40.26 -8.51
C ARG A 21 18.89 -40.35 -7.00
N GLU A 22 19.70 -41.30 -6.53
CA GLU A 22 20.04 -41.44 -5.11
C GLU A 22 20.78 -40.21 -4.57
N CYS A 23 21.81 -39.76 -5.30
CA CYS A 23 22.62 -38.59 -4.98
C CYS A 23 21.75 -37.32 -4.91
N PHE A 24 20.86 -37.18 -5.88
CA PHE A 24 19.94 -36.05 -5.99
C PHE A 24 18.92 -36.05 -4.85
N LEU A 25 18.34 -37.22 -4.52
CA LEU A 25 17.44 -37.37 -3.39
C LEU A 25 18.12 -36.99 -2.07
N GLN A 26 19.34 -37.49 -1.80
CA GLN A 26 20.08 -37.12 -0.59
C GLN A 26 20.36 -35.61 -0.51
N TYR A 27 20.67 -34.99 -1.64
CA TYR A 27 20.85 -33.54 -1.72
C TYR A 27 19.57 -32.78 -1.39
N LEU A 28 18.43 -33.13 -2.02
CA LEU A 28 17.13 -32.52 -1.74
C LEU A 28 16.78 -32.63 -0.25
N LEU A 29 16.92 -33.82 0.32
CA LEU A 29 16.66 -34.07 1.73
C LEU A 29 17.52 -33.21 2.66
N SER A 30 18.82 -33.07 2.36
CA SER A 30 19.70 -32.17 3.13
C SER A 30 19.18 -30.74 3.06
N LYS A 31 18.82 -30.22 1.88
CA LYS A 31 18.36 -28.83 1.75
C LYS A 31 17.02 -28.57 2.41
N ILE A 32 16.08 -29.51 2.29
CA ILE A 32 14.77 -29.44 2.96
C ILE A 32 14.95 -29.41 4.47
N ARG A 33 15.75 -30.33 5.03
CA ARG A 33 16.01 -30.41 6.48
C ARG A 33 16.78 -29.21 7.01
N ASP A 34 17.68 -28.66 6.20
CA ASP A 34 18.40 -27.40 6.49
C ASP A 34 17.51 -26.15 6.32
N ARG A 35 16.22 -26.32 6.01
CA ARG A 35 15.25 -25.23 5.76
C ARG A 35 15.70 -24.28 4.65
N ARG A 36 16.38 -24.78 3.62
CA ARG A 36 16.88 -23.99 2.48
C ARG A 36 15.95 -24.12 1.28
N PHE A 37 15.28 -23.02 0.94
CA PHE A 37 14.42 -22.89 -0.23
C PHE A 37 14.54 -21.46 -0.81
N PRO A 38 14.50 -21.26 -2.15
CA PRO A 38 14.43 -22.26 -3.21
C PRO A 38 15.69 -23.13 -3.31
N ILE A 39 15.55 -24.37 -3.76
CA ILE A 39 16.67 -25.31 -3.86
C ILE A 39 17.40 -25.10 -5.19
N ALA A 40 18.62 -24.58 -5.14
CA ALA A 40 19.46 -24.39 -6.32
C ALA A 40 20.21 -25.67 -6.74
N CYS A 41 20.60 -25.74 -8.01
CA CYS A 41 21.43 -26.81 -8.56
C CYS A 41 22.78 -26.90 -7.82
N PRO A 42 23.20 -28.10 -7.35
CA PRO A 42 24.48 -28.29 -6.64
C PRO A 42 25.70 -27.83 -7.44
N THR A 43 25.70 -28.11 -8.75
CA THR A 43 26.83 -27.79 -9.63
C THR A 43 26.89 -26.30 -9.91
N CYS A 44 25.77 -25.67 -10.25
CA CYS A 44 25.75 -24.22 -10.49
C CYS A 44 26.13 -23.42 -9.24
N MET A 45 25.71 -23.85 -8.04
CA MET A 45 26.12 -23.17 -6.81
C MET A 45 27.61 -23.28 -6.49
N SER A 46 28.28 -24.31 -7.03
CA SER A 46 29.70 -24.54 -6.81
C SER A 46 30.57 -23.87 -7.88
N ASP A 47 29.97 -23.45 -8.99
CA ASP A 47 30.65 -22.80 -10.10
C ASP A 47 30.58 -21.27 -9.97
N LYS A 48 31.74 -20.64 -9.74
CA LYS A 48 31.85 -19.18 -9.64
C LYS A 48 31.64 -18.46 -10.97
N SER A 49 31.61 -19.19 -12.08
CA SER A 49 31.38 -18.66 -13.42
C SER A 49 29.90 -18.52 -13.79
N HIS A 50 29.00 -19.15 -13.03
CA HIS A 50 27.55 -19.00 -13.18
C HIS A 50 27.02 -17.98 -12.17
N ALA A 51 26.73 -16.76 -12.64
CA ALA A 51 26.18 -15.69 -11.79
C ALA A 51 24.80 -16.04 -11.21
N ASP A 52 24.01 -16.84 -11.93
CA ASP A 52 22.67 -17.25 -11.54
C ASP A 52 22.54 -18.79 -11.57
N PRO A 53 22.53 -19.46 -10.41
CA PRO A 53 22.29 -20.89 -10.32
C PRO A 53 20.87 -21.26 -10.69
N SER A 54 20.68 -22.27 -11.55
CA SER A 54 19.35 -22.79 -11.86
C SER A 54 18.67 -23.36 -10.62
N ILE A 55 17.39 -23.04 -10.44
CA ILE A 55 16.55 -23.59 -9.39
C ILE A 55 15.99 -24.93 -9.83
N ILE A 56 15.90 -25.87 -8.89
CA ILE A 56 15.28 -27.17 -9.09
C ILE A 56 13.76 -26.98 -9.09
N GLU A 57 13.11 -27.34 -10.20
CA GLU A 57 11.66 -27.27 -10.31
C GLU A 57 10.94 -28.31 -9.44
N TYR A 58 9.72 -27.95 -9.00
CA TYR A 58 8.88 -28.82 -8.19
C TYR A 58 8.57 -30.15 -8.87
N SER A 59 8.34 -30.14 -10.18
CA SER A 59 8.09 -31.33 -11.00
C SER A 59 9.21 -32.38 -10.90
N LEU A 60 10.47 -31.95 -10.80
CA LEU A 60 11.61 -32.84 -10.62
C LEU A 60 11.71 -33.36 -9.17
N ILE A 61 11.28 -32.55 -8.19
CA ILE A 61 11.23 -32.94 -6.78
C ILE A 61 10.13 -33.99 -6.55
N GLU A 62 8.94 -33.83 -7.14
CA GLU A 62 7.83 -34.79 -7.06
C GLU A 62 8.18 -36.17 -7.63
N GLN A 63 9.02 -36.18 -8.67
CA GLN A 63 9.53 -37.44 -9.22
C GLN A 63 10.47 -38.16 -8.26
N MET A 64 11.02 -37.46 -7.27
CA MET A 64 11.84 -38.08 -6.22
C MET A 64 10.90 -38.57 -5.12
N ASN A 65 10.99 -39.86 -4.79
CA ASN A 65 10.17 -40.49 -3.76
C ASN A 65 10.60 -40.04 -2.34
N ILE A 66 10.33 -38.76 -2.03
CA ILE A 66 10.72 -38.10 -0.77
C ILE A 66 9.83 -38.62 0.37
N PRO A 67 10.40 -38.91 1.55
CA PRO A 67 9.60 -39.29 2.72
C PRO A 67 8.57 -38.23 3.09
N GLU A 68 7.39 -38.66 3.52
CA GLU A 68 6.25 -37.80 3.86
C GLU A 68 6.60 -36.66 4.84
N LYS A 69 7.44 -36.93 5.85
CA LYS A 69 7.88 -35.91 6.81
C LYS A 69 8.70 -34.79 6.17
N ASP A 70 9.56 -35.13 5.21
CA ASP A 70 10.37 -34.14 4.49
C ASP A 70 9.50 -33.38 3.47
N PHE A 71 8.50 -34.04 2.88
CA PHE A 71 7.52 -33.40 2.00
C PHE A 71 6.71 -32.31 2.74
N GLN A 72 6.24 -32.58 3.95
CA GLN A 72 5.55 -31.57 4.79
C GLN A 72 6.42 -30.34 5.07
N ILE A 73 7.72 -30.53 5.28
CA ILE A 73 8.69 -29.43 5.46
C ILE A 73 8.82 -28.62 4.16
N LEU A 74 8.90 -29.30 3.01
CA LEU A 74 8.97 -28.64 1.71
C LEU A 74 7.72 -27.79 1.45
N GLU A 75 6.52 -28.30 1.73
CA GLU A 75 5.26 -27.54 1.62
C GLU A 75 5.27 -26.28 2.48
N GLU A 76 5.70 -26.38 3.74
CA GLU A 76 5.84 -25.24 4.65
C GLU A 76 6.84 -24.19 4.10
N LEU A 77 7.97 -24.64 3.54
CA LEU A 77 8.99 -23.77 2.95
C LEU A 77 8.47 -23.06 1.69
N MET A 78 7.73 -23.76 0.83
CA MET A 78 7.11 -23.18 -0.37
C MET A 78 6.07 -22.12 0.00
N LEU A 79 5.18 -22.42 0.96
CA LEU A 79 4.20 -21.46 1.46
C LEU A 79 4.90 -20.24 2.08
N SER A 80 6.03 -20.43 2.75
CA SER A 80 6.81 -19.34 3.35
C SER A 80 7.62 -18.52 2.33
N SER A 81 8.03 -19.12 1.21
CA SER A 81 8.76 -18.40 0.16
C SER A 81 7.86 -17.56 -0.72
N HIS A 82 6.61 -18.01 -0.91
CA HIS A 82 5.58 -17.31 -1.67
C HIS A 82 4.66 -16.48 -0.78
N GLY A 83 4.65 -16.72 0.54
CA GLY A 83 3.82 -16.00 1.50
C GLY A 83 4.55 -14.82 2.14
N THR A 84 3.87 -13.68 2.24
CA THR A 84 4.27 -12.58 3.12
C THR A 84 3.45 -12.62 4.41
N PRO A 85 4.07 -12.68 5.60
CA PRO A 85 3.34 -12.62 6.85
C PRO A 85 2.75 -11.24 7.04
N VAL A 86 1.45 -11.21 7.29
CA VAL A 86 0.68 -9.99 7.49
C VAL A 86 -0.06 -10.07 8.81
N HIS A 87 0.13 -9.04 9.63
CA HIS A 87 -0.49 -8.92 10.93
C HIS A 87 -1.68 -7.95 10.86
N CYS A 88 -2.86 -8.42 11.27
CA CYS A 88 -4.05 -7.59 11.30
C CYS A 88 -4.17 -6.88 12.67
N ILE A 89 -4.23 -5.55 12.67
CA ILE A 89 -4.34 -4.75 13.90
C ILE A 89 -5.69 -4.87 14.62
N ARG A 90 -6.75 -5.34 13.93
CA ARG A 90 -8.08 -5.51 14.51
C ARG A 90 -8.25 -6.84 15.25
N CYS A 91 -7.87 -7.95 14.62
CA CYS A 91 -8.02 -9.28 15.22
C CYS A 91 -6.73 -9.81 15.86
N SER A 92 -5.63 -9.07 15.75
CA SER A 92 -4.31 -9.40 16.32
C SER A 92 -3.75 -10.75 15.88
N ARG A 93 -4.19 -11.26 14.73
CA ARG A 93 -3.71 -12.51 14.13
C ARG A 93 -2.77 -12.24 12.98
N THR A 94 -1.79 -13.12 12.82
CA THR A 94 -0.86 -13.13 11.69
C THR A 94 -1.21 -14.27 10.76
N THR A 95 -1.20 -13.98 9.47
CA THR A 95 -1.52 -14.92 8.40
C THR A 95 -0.61 -14.67 7.21
N LEU A 96 -0.51 -15.62 6.29
CA LEU A 96 0.25 -15.47 5.06
C LEU A 96 -0.67 -14.95 3.96
N MET A 97 -0.21 -13.92 3.25
CA MET A 97 -0.78 -13.50 1.97
C MET A 97 0.19 -13.86 0.86
N ASP A 98 -0.32 -14.05 -0.35
CA ASP A 98 0.57 -14.19 -1.51
C ASP A 98 1.50 -12.97 -1.64
N ARG A 99 2.77 -13.22 -1.94
CA ARG A 99 3.81 -12.19 -1.98
C ARG A 99 3.62 -11.24 -3.16
N GLU A 100 3.18 -11.71 -4.33
CA GLU A 100 2.94 -10.86 -5.48
C GLU A 100 1.71 -9.98 -5.21
N GLU A 101 0.63 -10.56 -4.71
CA GLU A 101 -0.57 -9.82 -4.30
C GLU A 101 -0.25 -8.76 -3.24
N TYR A 102 0.51 -9.12 -2.21
CA TYR A 102 0.92 -8.19 -1.16
C TYR A 102 1.84 -7.07 -1.68
N GLN A 103 2.66 -7.33 -2.71
CA GLN A 103 3.52 -6.33 -3.32
C GLN A 103 2.72 -5.30 -4.12
N GLU A 104 1.71 -5.73 -4.86
CA GLU A 104 0.88 -4.87 -5.71
C GLU A 104 -0.18 -4.09 -4.92
N CYS A 105 -0.69 -4.63 -3.81
CA CYS A 105 -1.74 -3.97 -3.06
C CYS A 105 -1.25 -2.70 -2.34
N THR A 106 -2.07 -1.65 -2.30
CA THR A 106 -1.84 -0.45 -1.47
C THR A 106 -2.66 -0.49 -0.17
N VAL A 107 -3.82 -1.13 -0.24
CA VAL A 107 -4.72 -1.41 0.87
C VAL A 107 -4.75 -2.93 1.06
N VAL A 108 -4.54 -3.34 2.30
CA VAL A 108 -4.58 -4.74 2.71
C VAL A 108 -5.91 -4.99 3.40
N THR A 109 -6.65 -6.00 2.94
CA THR A 109 -7.82 -6.52 3.67
C THR A 109 -7.39 -7.76 4.44
N CYS A 110 -7.87 -7.92 5.68
CA CYS A 110 -7.56 -9.10 6.46
C CYS A 110 -8.06 -10.35 5.71
N PRO A 111 -7.18 -11.32 5.39
CA PRO A 111 -7.59 -12.48 4.59
C PRO A 111 -8.28 -13.56 5.45
N LEU A 112 -8.48 -13.31 6.74
CA LEU A 112 -9.20 -14.23 7.62
C LEU A 112 -10.71 -14.05 7.44
N PRO A 113 -11.49 -15.13 7.26
CA PRO A 113 -12.90 -15.05 6.86
C PRO A 113 -13.82 -14.42 7.92
N ASP A 114 -13.37 -14.36 9.17
CA ASP A 114 -14.07 -13.76 10.30
C ASP A 114 -13.65 -12.29 10.57
N CYS A 115 -12.85 -11.68 9.68
CA CYS A 115 -12.38 -10.30 9.83
C CYS A 115 -12.40 -9.56 8.50
N VAL A 116 -13.20 -8.51 8.39
CA VAL A 116 -13.32 -7.65 7.19
C VAL A 116 -12.52 -6.35 7.32
N HIS A 117 -11.48 -6.34 8.16
CA HIS A 117 -10.71 -5.13 8.42
C HIS A 117 -9.76 -4.80 7.27
N SER A 118 -9.78 -3.54 6.83
CA SER A 118 -8.90 -3.03 5.78
C SER A 118 -8.00 -1.91 6.32
N TRP A 119 -6.74 -1.90 5.90
CA TRP A 119 -5.76 -0.88 6.30
C TRP A 119 -4.74 -0.58 5.21
N CYS A 120 -4.11 0.58 5.29
CA CYS A 120 -3.04 0.98 4.39
C CYS A 120 -1.78 0.15 4.64
N LYS A 121 -1.21 -0.45 3.59
CA LYS A 121 0.04 -1.23 3.67
C LYS A 121 1.22 -0.41 4.22
N LYS A 122 1.26 0.90 3.92
CA LYS A 122 2.40 1.78 4.24
C LYS A 122 2.32 2.38 5.64
N CYS A 123 1.18 2.97 6.01
CA CYS A 123 1.03 3.68 7.29
C CYS A 123 0.22 2.91 8.34
N SER A 124 -0.33 1.75 7.99
CA SER A 124 -1.18 0.94 8.88
C SER A 124 -2.47 1.61 9.35
N GLN A 125 -2.88 2.71 8.73
CA GLN A 125 -4.14 3.37 9.05
C GLN A 125 -5.33 2.55 8.56
N THR A 126 -6.36 2.41 9.39
CA THR A 126 -7.65 1.81 9.02
C THR A 126 -8.29 2.55 7.86
N ILE A 127 -8.81 1.81 6.88
CA ILE A 127 -9.54 2.35 5.74
C ILE A 127 -10.93 1.73 5.71
N ASP A 128 -11.95 2.58 5.79
CA ASP A 128 -13.35 2.16 5.66
C ASP A 128 -13.71 2.08 4.17
N THR A 129 -13.53 0.89 3.59
CA THR A 129 -13.87 0.60 2.18
C THR A 129 -15.37 0.43 1.93
N ASP A 130 -16.15 0.23 2.99
CA ASP A 130 -17.56 -0.16 2.91
C ASP A 130 -18.53 1.04 2.85
N VAL A 131 -18.03 2.26 2.99
CA VAL A 131 -18.85 3.48 2.94
C VAL A 131 -18.75 4.11 1.54
N PRO A 132 -19.85 4.17 0.78
CA PRO A 132 -19.85 4.89 -0.50
C PRO A 132 -19.53 6.37 -0.28
N GLY A 133 -18.49 6.87 -0.95
CA GLY A 133 -18.09 8.28 -0.87
C GLY A 133 -16.93 8.57 0.10
N THR A 134 -16.36 7.57 0.78
CA THR A 134 -15.12 7.77 1.54
C THR A 134 -14.01 8.22 0.57
N PRO A 135 -13.25 9.29 0.90
CA PRO A 135 -12.12 9.69 0.09
C PRO A 135 -11.09 8.55 0.00
N LYS A 136 -10.44 8.42 -1.16
CA LYS A 136 -9.32 7.49 -1.32
C LYS A 136 -8.22 7.90 -0.36
N HIS A 137 -7.83 6.98 0.53
CA HIS A 137 -6.76 7.23 1.49
C HIS A 137 -5.47 7.71 0.81
N SER A 138 -4.86 8.78 1.32
CA SER A 138 -3.49 9.14 0.99
C SER A 138 -2.64 9.13 2.26
N CYS A 139 -1.45 8.52 2.20
CA CYS A 139 -0.62 8.35 3.41
C CYS A 139 -0.15 9.67 4.03
N ASP A 140 -0.17 10.76 3.26
CA ASP A 140 0.12 12.12 3.70
C ASP A 140 -1.12 12.86 4.25
N GLY A 141 -2.31 12.27 4.15
CA GLY A 141 -3.58 12.84 4.59
C GLY A 141 -4.17 13.91 3.69
N THR A 142 -3.56 14.19 2.54
CA THR A 142 -4.00 15.25 1.60
C THR A 142 -5.44 15.01 1.13
N ASN A 143 -5.78 13.80 0.69
CA ASN A 143 -7.12 13.50 0.16
C ASN A 143 -8.20 13.58 1.25
N GLU A 144 -7.90 13.05 2.44
CA GLU A 144 -8.78 13.08 3.60
C GLU A 144 -9.03 14.53 4.04
N PHE A 145 -7.97 15.33 4.09
CA PHE A 145 -8.06 16.73 4.48
C PHE A 145 -8.84 17.56 3.45
N GLU A 146 -8.61 17.38 2.14
CA GLU A 146 -9.40 18.03 1.10
C GLU A 146 -10.89 17.66 1.16
N SER A 147 -11.18 16.37 1.43
CA SER A 147 -12.55 15.92 1.61
C SER A 147 -13.20 16.55 2.83
N LEU A 148 -12.47 16.63 3.95
CA LEU A 148 -12.94 17.28 5.16
C LEU A 148 -13.17 18.78 4.95
N MET A 149 -12.27 19.46 4.23
CA MET A 149 -12.46 20.87 3.87
C MET A 149 -13.75 21.09 3.12
N ARG A 150 -14.08 20.21 2.15
CA ARG A 150 -15.33 20.28 1.39
C ARG A 150 -16.55 19.98 2.26
N GLU A 151 -16.49 18.96 3.11
CA GLU A 151 -17.58 18.61 4.02
C GLU A 151 -17.89 19.73 5.02
N LYS A 152 -16.85 20.34 5.60
CA LYS A 152 -16.99 21.44 6.57
C LYS A 152 -17.18 22.81 5.92
N GLY A 153 -17.12 22.89 4.59
CA GLY A 153 -17.19 24.16 3.87
C GLY A 153 -16.01 25.10 4.12
N TRP A 154 -14.87 24.59 4.62
CA TRP A 154 -13.67 25.37 4.86
C TRP A 154 -13.08 25.91 3.56
N LYS A 155 -12.45 27.08 3.63
CA LYS A 155 -11.90 27.77 2.46
C LYS A 155 -10.41 27.99 2.59
N ALA A 156 -9.70 27.89 1.48
CA ALA A 156 -8.32 28.34 1.38
C ALA A 156 -8.28 29.81 0.97
N CYS A 157 -7.30 30.56 1.50
CA CYS A 157 -7.01 31.90 1.04
C CYS A 157 -6.56 31.85 -0.44
N PRO A 158 -7.17 32.62 -1.35
CA PRO A 158 -6.83 32.58 -2.78
C PRO A 158 -5.44 33.17 -3.08
N GLY A 159 -4.81 33.88 -2.13
CA GLY A 159 -3.48 34.44 -2.29
C GLY A 159 -2.34 33.50 -1.90
N CYS A 160 -2.50 32.71 -0.82
CA CYS A 160 -1.41 31.90 -0.25
C CYS A 160 -1.80 30.47 0.12
N ASN A 161 -3.03 30.04 -0.18
CA ASN A 161 -3.58 28.72 0.12
C ASN A 161 -3.59 28.32 1.61
N THR A 162 -3.42 29.27 2.54
CA THR A 162 -3.65 29.00 3.96
C THR A 162 -5.13 28.71 4.19
N ASN A 163 -5.45 27.65 4.92
CA ASN A 163 -6.82 27.21 5.16
C ASN A 163 -7.47 27.99 6.32
N PHE A 164 -8.74 28.34 6.16
CA PHE A 164 -9.54 29.11 7.10
C PHE A 164 -10.80 28.34 7.52
N GLN A 165 -11.07 28.38 8.82
CA GLN A 165 -12.36 28.03 9.42
C GLN A 165 -13.04 29.32 9.88
N LYS A 166 -14.29 29.55 9.46
CA LYS A 166 -15.15 30.60 10.02
C LYS A 166 -15.86 30.03 11.24
N ILE A 167 -15.76 30.71 12.37
CA ILE A 167 -16.46 30.36 13.61
C ILE A 167 -17.77 31.14 13.70
N GLU A 168 -17.70 32.46 13.56
CA GLU A 168 -18.84 33.39 13.65
C GLU A 168 -18.54 34.69 12.88
N GLY A 169 -19.54 35.57 12.78
CA GLY A 169 -19.39 36.90 12.20
C GLY A 169 -19.55 36.96 10.68
N CYS A 170 -18.95 37.98 10.06
CA CYS A 170 -19.12 38.26 8.64
C CYS A 170 -18.28 37.35 7.73
N ASN A 171 -18.60 37.34 6.44
CA ASN A 171 -17.91 36.58 5.41
C ASN A 171 -16.63 37.25 4.91
N HIS A 172 -16.29 38.46 5.37
CA HIS A 172 -15.05 39.12 5.00
C HIS A 172 -13.88 38.63 5.84
N MET A 173 -12.96 37.91 5.21
CA MET A 173 -11.78 37.34 5.84
C MET A 173 -10.53 38.14 5.49
N THR A 174 -9.67 38.34 6.48
CA THR A 174 -8.33 38.90 6.29
C THR A 174 -7.30 37.80 6.52
N CYS A 175 -6.45 37.55 5.52
CA CYS A 175 -5.41 36.55 5.63
C CYS A 175 -4.29 37.02 6.56
N LEU A 176 -4.10 36.30 7.67
CA LEU A 176 -3.07 36.59 8.68
C LEU A 176 -1.70 35.99 8.35
N SER A 177 -1.58 35.25 7.24
CA SER A 177 -0.30 34.68 6.82
C SER A 177 0.72 35.79 6.54
N PRO A 178 1.94 35.71 7.12
CA PRO A 178 2.94 36.75 6.98
C PRO A 178 3.20 37.12 5.51
N GLY A 179 3.03 38.40 5.18
CA GLY A 179 3.25 38.91 3.83
C GLY A 179 2.12 38.65 2.82
N CYS A 180 1.02 38.00 3.22
CA CYS A 180 -0.11 37.76 2.31
C CYS A 180 -0.99 39.01 2.13
N ASN A 181 -1.58 39.53 3.21
CA ASN A 181 -2.50 40.69 3.17
C ASN A 181 -3.69 40.54 2.20
N MET A 182 -4.10 39.30 1.92
CA MET A 182 -5.27 39.01 1.09
C MET A 182 -6.56 39.15 1.90
N HIS A 183 -7.49 39.93 1.37
CA HIS A 183 -8.88 40.00 1.80
C HIS A 183 -9.72 39.15 0.85
N PHE A 184 -10.54 38.25 1.38
CA PHE A 184 -11.36 37.35 0.56
C PHE A 184 -12.70 37.04 1.22
N CYS A 185 -13.67 36.59 0.43
CA CYS A 185 -14.99 36.22 0.93
C CYS A 185 -15.03 34.74 1.31
N TYR A 186 -15.37 34.42 2.56
CA TYR A 186 -15.50 33.04 3.04
C TYR A 186 -16.63 32.28 2.36
N ARG A 187 -17.72 32.97 2.00
CA ARG A 187 -18.89 32.33 1.37
C ARG A 187 -18.55 31.81 -0.02
N CYS A 188 -18.10 32.70 -0.91
CA CYS A 188 -17.85 32.34 -2.31
C CYS A 188 -16.40 31.93 -2.59
N GLY A 189 -15.46 32.19 -1.68
CA GLY A 189 -14.03 31.89 -1.84
C GLY A 189 -13.25 32.84 -2.75
N GLN A 190 -13.90 33.88 -3.29
CA GLN A 190 -13.24 34.82 -4.21
C GLN A 190 -12.34 35.81 -3.46
N ALA A 191 -11.24 36.19 -4.10
CA ALA A 191 -10.39 37.29 -3.67
C ALA A 191 -11.17 38.63 -3.77
N ILE A 192 -11.03 39.47 -2.76
CA ILE A 192 -11.57 40.84 -2.73
C ILE A 192 -10.46 41.82 -3.09
N VAL A 193 -9.35 41.83 -2.34
CA VAL A 193 -8.18 42.67 -2.62
C VAL A 193 -6.96 42.17 -1.84
N GLN A 194 -5.75 42.39 -2.36
CA GLN A 194 -4.51 42.19 -1.60
C GLN A 194 -3.91 43.55 -1.24
N SER A 195 -4.20 44.07 -0.04
CA SER A 195 -3.76 45.40 0.39
C SER A 195 -3.70 45.51 1.92
N VAL A 196 -2.92 46.47 2.41
CA VAL A 196 -2.91 46.90 3.82
C VAL A 196 -3.56 48.27 4.01
N ILE A 197 -4.01 48.89 2.91
CA ILE A 197 -4.52 50.25 2.89
C ILE A 197 -6.03 50.22 3.08
N GLY A 198 -6.52 50.73 4.22
CA GLY A 198 -7.94 50.67 4.61
C GLY A 198 -8.93 51.13 3.54
N ARG A 199 -8.65 52.26 2.84
CA ARG A 199 -9.54 52.77 1.78
C ARG A 199 -9.74 51.79 0.62
N GLU A 200 -8.68 51.07 0.24
CA GLU A 200 -8.72 50.12 -0.89
C GLU A 200 -9.51 48.88 -0.51
N ILE A 201 -9.38 48.47 0.76
CA ILE A 201 -10.15 47.37 1.35
C ILE A 201 -11.63 47.74 1.39
N ASP A 202 -11.97 48.92 1.90
CA ASP A 202 -13.37 49.38 2.04
C ASP A 202 -14.07 49.50 0.67
N ASP A 203 -13.39 50.04 -0.34
CA ASP A 203 -13.96 50.20 -1.68
C ASP A 203 -14.15 48.84 -2.38
N ALA A 204 -13.16 47.94 -2.30
CA ALA A 204 -13.26 46.59 -2.86
C ALA A 204 -14.32 45.74 -2.14
N MET A 205 -14.48 45.90 -0.83
CA MET A 205 -15.55 45.24 -0.07
C MET A 205 -16.94 45.70 -0.53
N LYS A 206 -17.15 47.01 -0.71
CA LYS A 206 -18.45 47.53 -1.20
C LYS A 206 -18.78 46.98 -2.60
N GLU A 207 -17.79 46.92 -3.48
CA GLU A 207 -17.95 46.35 -4.82
C GLU A 207 -18.35 44.87 -4.75
N HIS A 208 -17.59 44.06 -3.99
CA HIS A 208 -17.86 42.62 -3.85
C HIS A 208 -19.25 42.33 -3.24
N TYR A 209 -19.55 42.93 -2.09
CA TYR A 209 -20.81 42.71 -1.37
C TYR A 209 -22.01 43.43 -1.98
N GLY A 210 -21.84 44.18 -3.07
CA GLY A 210 -22.95 44.57 -3.94
C GLY A 210 -23.60 43.38 -4.66
N SER A 211 -22.86 42.27 -4.81
CA SER A 211 -23.29 41.04 -5.49
C SER A 211 -23.17 39.77 -4.64
N CYS A 212 -22.64 39.89 -3.42
CA CYS A 212 -22.44 38.82 -2.45
C CYS A 212 -23.03 39.22 -1.09
N GLN A 213 -22.92 38.34 -0.09
CA GLN A 213 -23.54 38.55 1.22
C GLN A 213 -22.49 38.62 2.32
N LEU A 214 -22.43 39.77 3.00
CA LEU A 214 -21.48 40.00 4.08
C LEU A 214 -21.84 39.26 5.36
N PHE A 215 -23.12 39.17 5.70
CA PHE A 215 -23.61 38.46 6.90
C PHE A 215 -24.59 37.38 6.49
N GLU A 216 -24.41 36.16 6.99
CA GLU A 216 -25.42 35.10 6.84
C GLU A 216 -26.75 35.59 7.43
N VAL A 217 -27.85 35.32 6.74
CA VAL A 217 -29.19 35.55 7.30
C VAL A 217 -29.46 34.35 8.18
N GLU A 218 -29.70 34.56 9.47
CA GLU A 218 -30.25 33.51 10.32
C GLU A 218 -31.64 33.18 9.77
N ASP A 219 -31.82 31.97 9.24
CA ASP A 219 -33.16 31.45 9.00
C ASP A 219 -33.79 31.30 10.40
N ASP A 220 -34.76 32.17 10.72
CA ASP A 220 -35.63 32.01 11.88
C ASP A 220 -36.25 30.60 11.79
N LEU A 221 -35.76 29.69 12.64
CA LEU A 221 -36.35 28.38 12.86
C LEU A 221 -37.68 28.58 13.61
N ASP A 222 -38.77 28.80 12.86
CA ASP A 222 -40.14 28.53 13.31
C ASP A 222 -40.52 27.05 13.08
#